data_AF-W2MYV5-F1
#
_entry.id   AF-W2MYV5-F1
#
_cell.length_a   1.000
_cell.length_b   1.000
_cell.length_c   1.000
_cell.angle_alpha   90.00
_cell.angle_beta   90.00
_cell.angle_gamma   90.00
#
_symmetry.space_group_name_H-M   'P 1'
#
loop_
_entity.id
_entity.type
_entity.pdbx_description
1 polymer ?
#
loop_
_entity_poly.entity_id
_entity_poly.type
_entity_poly.pdbx_seq_one_letter_code
_entity_poly.pdbx_strand_id
1 'polypeptide(L)'
;MSHYYGDEALTKLLFDAMKTPSTASMASTFHEEQIVRWLSTRKAPGDVFKFLALNRAGENLFENPQLTTWLKYVDDFNANNTPISRISVMTSYYGDEALTKMLFKAMETPSTANMAGKFHDEQFQHWLDTQTHPGEVFRPWYLTRPVTNCSKIRGLQRG
;
A
#
# COMPACT_ATOMS: atom_id res chain seq x y z
N MET A 1 -18.30 15.69 -15.54
CA MET A 1 -18.35 15.73 -14.06
C MET A 1 -16.98 16.02 -13.41
N SER A 2 -15.88 15.43 -13.87
CA SER A 2 -14.53 15.71 -13.34
C SER A 2 -13.94 17.09 -13.66
N HIS A 3 -14.48 17.83 -14.62
CA HIS A 3 -14.10 19.24 -14.84
C HIS A 3 -14.60 20.18 -13.72
N TYR A 4 -15.59 19.75 -12.93
CA TYR A 4 -16.18 20.54 -11.84
C TYR A 4 -15.75 20.04 -10.44
N TYR A 5 -15.39 18.76 -10.32
CA TYR A 5 -14.90 18.14 -9.08
C TYR A 5 -13.55 17.49 -9.33
N GLY A 6 -12.55 17.80 -8.50
CA GLY A 6 -11.27 17.09 -8.52
C GLY A 6 -11.46 15.59 -8.27
N ASP A 7 -10.59 14.76 -8.85
CA ASP A 7 -10.74 13.30 -8.85
C ASP A 7 -10.88 12.72 -7.42
N GLU A 8 -10.10 13.19 -6.43
CA GLU A 8 -10.23 12.83 -5.01
C GLU A 8 -11.63 13.12 -4.44
N ALA A 9 -12.17 14.32 -4.72
CA ALA A 9 -13.47 14.74 -4.22
C ALA A 9 -14.62 13.94 -4.86
N LEU A 10 -14.50 13.66 -6.17
CA LEU A 10 -15.46 12.83 -6.89
C LEU A 10 -15.44 11.39 -6.37
N THR A 11 -14.27 10.80 -6.17
CA THR A 11 -14.15 9.43 -5.62
C THR A 11 -14.78 9.34 -4.23
N LYS A 12 -14.52 10.33 -3.36
CA LYS A 12 -15.17 10.40 -2.04
C LYS A 12 -16.70 10.45 -2.16
N LEU A 13 -17.24 11.30 -3.05
CA LEU A 13 -18.69 11.39 -3.26
C LEU A 13 -19.28 10.06 -3.73
N LEU A 14 -18.61 9.36 -4.65
CA LEU A 14 -19.06 8.05 -5.14
C LEU A 14 -19.05 7.00 -4.02
N PHE A 15 -18.01 6.96 -3.18
CA PHE A 15 -17.96 6.06 -2.03
C PHE A 15 -19.05 6.37 -0.99
N ASP A 16 -19.39 7.65 -0.79
CA ASP A 16 -20.50 8.03 0.09
C ASP A 16 -21.86 7.62 -0.54
N ALA A 17 -22.04 7.78 -1.85
CA ALA A 17 -23.25 7.36 -2.57
C ALA A 17 -23.42 5.83 -2.62
N MET A 18 -22.33 5.06 -2.62
CA MET A 18 -22.34 3.59 -2.54
C MET A 18 -22.97 3.07 -1.24
N LYS A 19 -22.93 3.85 -0.16
CA LYS A 19 -23.52 3.47 1.13
C LYS A 19 -25.05 3.52 1.12
N THR A 20 -25.66 4.19 0.14
CA THR A 20 -27.11 4.33 0.02
C THR A 20 -27.63 3.32 -1.02
N PRO A 21 -28.50 2.36 -0.64
CA PRO A 21 -28.91 1.26 -1.52
C PRO A 21 -29.47 1.70 -2.88
N SER A 22 -30.27 2.77 -2.92
CA SER A 22 -30.89 3.27 -4.16
C SER A 22 -29.89 3.89 -5.14
N THR A 23 -28.71 4.31 -4.69
CA THR A 23 -27.67 4.92 -5.54
C THR A 23 -26.44 4.03 -5.71
N ALA A 24 -26.36 2.91 -4.99
CA ALA A 24 -25.15 2.10 -4.89
C ALA A 24 -24.67 1.56 -6.24
N SER A 25 -25.59 0.98 -7.03
CA SER A 25 -25.27 0.42 -8.35
C SER A 25 -24.71 1.48 -9.29
N MET A 26 -25.41 2.62 -9.42
CA MET A 26 -24.99 3.72 -10.29
C MET A 26 -23.66 4.35 -9.84
N ALA A 27 -23.45 4.50 -8.53
CA ALA A 27 -22.18 5.01 -8.00
C ALA A 27 -21.01 4.05 -8.28
N SER A 28 -21.24 2.73 -8.24
CA SER A 28 -20.25 1.72 -8.62
C SER A 28 -19.87 1.82 -10.09
N THR A 29 -20.86 1.89 -10.99
CA THR A 29 -20.62 2.07 -12.42
C THR A 29 -19.81 3.33 -12.70
N PHE A 30 -20.15 4.46 -12.07
CA PHE A 30 -19.37 5.70 -12.24
C PHE A 30 -17.96 5.62 -11.67
N HIS A 31 -17.74 4.84 -10.61
CA HIS A 31 -16.38 4.63 -10.08
C HIS A 31 -15.53 3.77 -11.02
N GLU A 32 -16.12 2.73 -11.62
CA GLU A 32 -15.45 1.91 -12.65
C GLU A 32 -15.07 2.75 -13.87
N GLU A 33 -16.01 3.56 -14.38
CA GLU A 33 -15.74 4.51 -15.47
C GLU A 33 -14.64 5.53 -15.10
N GLN A 34 -14.61 5.97 -13.85
CA GLN A 34 -13.58 6.86 -13.34
C GLN A 34 -12.19 6.20 -13.40
N ILE A 35 -12.06 4.93 -13.00
CA ILE A 35 -10.80 4.18 -13.07
C ILE A 35 -10.35 3.99 -14.53
N VAL A 36 -11.28 3.60 -15.41
CA VAL A 36 -11.00 3.46 -16.86
C VAL A 36 -10.49 4.78 -17.44
N ARG A 37 -11.11 5.90 -17.04
CA ARG A 37 -10.68 7.23 -17.47
C ARG A 37 -9.30 7.61 -16.91
N TRP A 38 -8.99 7.27 -15.66
CA TRP A 38 -7.66 7.52 -15.11
C TRP A 38 -6.59 6.77 -15.90
N LEU A 39 -6.87 5.52 -16.28
CA LEU A 39 -5.93 4.72 -17.06
C LEU A 39 -5.75 5.29 -18.47
N SER A 40 -6.84 5.65 -19.16
CA SER A 40 -6.80 6.23 -20.51
C SER A 40 -6.13 7.60 -20.56
N THR A 41 -6.26 8.39 -19.49
CA THR A 41 -5.59 9.69 -19.32
C THR A 41 -4.25 9.58 -18.61
N ARG A 42 -3.77 8.35 -18.36
CA ARG A 42 -2.46 8.04 -17.78
C ARG A 42 -2.19 8.79 -16.45
N LYS A 43 -3.17 8.84 -15.56
CA LYS A 43 -2.98 9.40 -14.22
C LYS A 43 -1.88 8.63 -13.48
N ALA A 44 -0.99 9.35 -12.79
CA ALA A 44 0.11 8.70 -12.11
C ALA A 44 -0.41 7.74 -11.03
N PRO A 45 0.17 6.54 -10.86
CA PRO A 45 -0.20 5.62 -9.78
C PRO A 45 -0.20 6.26 -8.39
N GLY A 46 0.71 7.21 -8.13
CA GLY A 46 0.72 7.97 -6.88
C GLY A 46 -0.49 8.88 -6.69
N ASP A 47 -1.01 9.50 -7.75
CA ASP A 47 -2.23 10.29 -7.69
C ASP A 47 -3.45 9.41 -7.42
N VAL A 48 -3.54 8.27 -8.13
CA VAL A 48 -4.64 7.32 -7.96
C VAL A 48 -4.62 6.70 -6.55
N PHE A 49 -3.44 6.44 -5.99
CA PHE A 49 -3.29 6.01 -4.59
C PHE A 49 -3.96 7.02 -3.62
N LYS A 50 -3.77 8.31 -3.88
CA LYS A 50 -4.39 9.39 -3.11
C LYS A 50 -5.89 9.53 -3.39
N PHE A 51 -6.33 9.42 -4.64
CA PHE A 51 -7.75 9.51 -5.01
C PHE A 51 -8.59 8.43 -4.35
N LEU A 52 -8.01 7.23 -4.19
CA LEU A 52 -8.58 6.10 -3.46
C LEU A 52 -8.42 6.21 -1.93
N ALA A 53 -7.92 7.35 -1.43
CA ALA A 53 -7.65 7.64 -0.02
C ALA A 53 -6.68 6.66 0.68
N LEU A 54 -5.86 5.92 -0.09
CA LEU A 54 -4.94 4.92 0.45
C LEU A 54 -3.76 5.55 1.18
N ASN A 55 -3.39 6.79 0.87
CA ASN A 55 -2.35 7.55 1.58
C ASN A 55 -2.74 7.95 3.00
N ARG A 56 -4.02 7.86 3.36
CA ARG A 56 -4.55 8.17 4.70
C ARG A 56 -5.10 6.94 5.43
N ALA A 57 -4.94 5.74 4.85
CA ALA A 57 -5.47 4.51 5.43
C ALA A 57 -4.70 4.06 6.68
N GLY A 58 -3.43 4.44 6.81
CA GLY A 58 -2.61 4.06 7.96
C GLY A 58 -2.53 2.55 8.11
N GLU A 59 -2.66 2.06 9.33
CA GLU A 59 -2.59 0.62 9.64
C GLU A 59 -3.66 -0.22 8.92
N ASN A 60 -4.79 0.38 8.54
CA ASN A 60 -5.89 -0.31 7.84
C ASN A 60 -5.65 -0.44 6.33
N LEU A 61 -4.48 -0.03 5.82
CA LEU A 61 -4.17 -0.05 4.39
C LEU A 61 -4.40 -1.43 3.75
N PHE A 62 -3.94 -2.50 4.41
CA PHE A 62 -4.02 -3.86 3.87
C PHE A 62 -5.41 -4.49 4.02
N GLU A 63 -6.28 -3.89 4.83
CA GLU A 63 -7.70 -4.27 4.96
C GLU A 63 -8.59 -3.45 4.02
N ASN A 64 -8.06 -2.35 3.46
CA ASN A 64 -8.81 -1.47 2.59
C ASN A 64 -9.02 -2.14 1.21
N PRO A 65 -10.28 -2.41 0.79
CA PRO A 65 -10.56 -3.05 -0.49
C PRO A 65 -10.05 -2.24 -1.69
N GLN A 66 -9.90 -0.92 -1.55
CA GLN A 66 -9.37 -0.05 -2.60
C GLN A 66 -7.88 -0.30 -2.89
N LEU A 67 -7.15 -0.95 -1.98
CA LEU A 67 -5.78 -1.37 -2.25
C LEU A 67 -5.77 -2.33 -3.43
N THR A 68 -6.66 -3.32 -3.47
CA THR A 68 -6.77 -4.27 -4.59
C THR A 68 -7.09 -3.56 -5.91
N THR A 69 -7.97 -2.56 -5.88
CA THR A 69 -8.27 -1.71 -7.05
C THR A 69 -7.02 -1.00 -7.56
N TRP A 70 -6.25 -0.40 -6.65
CA TRP A 70 -5.01 0.29 -7.00
C TRP A 70 -3.94 -0.66 -7.56
N LEU A 71 -3.81 -1.89 -7.03
CA LEU A 71 -2.84 -2.86 -7.55
C LEU A 71 -3.10 -3.25 -9.00
N LYS A 72 -4.37 -3.54 -9.32
CA LYS A 72 -4.78 -3.78 -10.71
C LYS A 72 -4.49 -2.57 -11.59
N TYR A 73 -4.78 -1.36 -11.09
CA TYR A 73 -4.47 -0.13 -11.81
C TYR A 73 -2.97 0.01 -12.12
N VAL A 74 -2.09 -0.28 -11.15
CA VAL A 74 -0.63 -0.22 -11.38
C VAL A 74 -0.18 -1.26 -12.39
N ASP A 75 -0.74 -2.48 -12.35
CA ASP A 75 -0.44 -3.53 -13.33
C ASP A 75 -0.83 -3.11 -14.75
N ASP A 76 -2.05 -2.62 -14.92
CA ASP A 76 -2.56 -2.14 -16.20
C ASP A 76 -1.78 -0.91 -16.69
N PHE A 77 -1.39 -0.01 -15.77
CA PHE A 77 -0.58 1.16 -16.09
C PHE A 77 0.82 0.78 -16.58
N ASN A 78 1.41 -0.27 -16.03
CA ASN A 78 2.76 -0.73 -16.32
C ASN A 78 2.85 -1.63 -17.55
N ALA A 79 1.76 -2.26 -18.00
CA ALA A 79 1.75 -3.28 -19.05
C ALA A 79 2.43 -2.89 -20.38
N ASN A 80 2.52 -1.59 -20.70
CA ASN A 80 3.11 -1.09 -21.96
C ASN A 80 4.13 0.04 -21.76
N ASN A 81 4.69 0.22 -20.56
CA ASN A 81 5.54 1.38 -20.23
C ASN A 81 6.69 1.00 -19.29
N THR A 82 7.59 1.95 -19.03
CA THR A 82 8.56 1.83 -17.94
C THR A 82 7.82 1.58 -16.62
N PRO A 83 8.08 0.44 -15.95
CA PRO A 83 7.31 0.07 -14.76
C PRO A 83 7.51 1.06 -13.61
N ILE A 84 6.41 1.47 -12.99
CA ILE A 84 6.40 2.18 -11.71
C ILE A 84 6.34 1.14 -10.59
N SER A 85 7.29 1.22 -9.65
CA SER A 85 7.31 0.38 -8.45
C SER A 85 6.18 0.76 -7.50
N ARG A 86 5.37 -0.23 -7.10
CA ARG A 86 4.32 -0.07 -6.08
C ARG A 86 4.92 0.37 -4.75
N ILE A 87 6.03 -0.25 -4.35
CA ILE A 87 6.75 0.09 -3.12
C ILE A 87 7.22 1.53 -3.14
N SER A 88 7.79 1.99 -4.26
CA SER A 88 8.23 3.38 -4.37
C SER A 88 7.08 4.36 -4.13
N VAL A 89 5.89 4.08 -4.69
CA VAL A 89 4.70 4.89 -4.44
C VAL A 89 4.29 4.84 -2.96
N MET A 90 4.19 3.65 -2.36
CA MET A 90 3.78 3.50 -0.96
C MET A 90 4.78 4.16 -0.01
N THR A 91 6.09 3.99 -0.23
CA THR A 91 7.17 4.64 0.50
C THR A 91 7.11 6.16 0.34
N SER A 92 6.71 6.70 -0.81
CA SER A 92 6.59 8.17 -0.97
C SER A 92 5.53 8.80 -0.05
N TYR A 93 4.54 8.02 0.41
CA TYR A 93 3.48 8.48 1.31
C TYR A 93 3.73 8.13 2.78
N TYR A 94 4.25 6.93 3.04
CA TYR A 94 4.42 6.42 4.40
C TYR A 94 5.85 6.52 4.91
N GLY A 95 6.84 6.56 4.02
CA GLY A 95 8.25 6.31 4.34
C GLY A 95 8.54 4.82 4.54
N ASP A 96 9.79 4.42 4.31
CA ASP A 96 10.18 3.01 4.38
C ASP A 96 9.93 2.40 5.76
N GLU A 97 10.34 3.10 6.83
CA GLU A 97 10.22 2.58 8.19
C GLU A 97 8.77 2.32 8.61
N ALA A 98 7.86 3.27 8.32
CA ALA A 98 6.46 3.11 8.68
C ALA A 98 5.80 2.03 7.83
N LEU A 99 6.08 2.00 6.52
CA LEU A 99 5.56 0.97 5.62
C LEU A 99 6.00 -0.43 6.07
N THR A 100 7.27 -0.62 6.42
CA THR A 100 7.78 -1.91 6.92
C THR A 100 7.08 -2.33 8.22
N LYS A 101 6.86 -1.41 9.16
CA LYS A 101 6.10 -1.70 10.39
C LYS A 101 4.65 -2.11 10.10
N MET A 102 3.99 -1.41 9.17
CA MET A 102 2.64 -1.75 8.74
C MET A 102 2.57 -3.13 8.09
N LEU A 103 3.58 -3.49 7.28
CA LEU A 103 3.70 -4.81 6.67
C LEU A 103 3.84 -5.92 7.71
N PHE A 104 4.73 -5.76 8.71
CA PHE A 104 4.85 -6.74 9.78
C PHE A 104 3.55 -6.94 10.54
N LYS A 105 2.87 -5.85 10.92
CA LYS A 105 1.57 -5.93 11.58
C LYS A 105 0.53 -6.67 10.72
N ALA A 106 0.47 -6.37 9.42
CA ALA A 106 -0.44 -7.03 8.50
C ALA A 106 -0.08 -8.51 8.25
N MET A 107 1.18 -8.92 8.47
CA MET A 107 1.59 -10.32 8.45
C MET A 107 1.10 -11.13 9.65
N GLU A 108 0.83 -10.47 10.78
CA GLU A 108 0.28 -11.11 11.99
C GLU A 108 -1.22 -11.42 11.87
N THR A 109 -1.92 -10.70 10.98
CA THR A 109 -3.36 -10.91 10.74
C THR A 109 -3.58 -11.92 9.60
N PRO A 110 -4.25 -13.07 9.85
CA PRO A 110 -4.39 -14.14 8.85
C PRO A 110 -4.99 -13.72 7.50
N SER A 111 -5.97 -12.80 7.50
CA SER A 111 -6.64 -12.34 6.28
C SER A 111 -5.75 -11.47 5.39
N THR A 112 -4.73 -10.81 5.95
CA THR A 112 -3.82 -9.90 5.22
C THR A 112 -2.42 -10.48 5.04
N ALA A 113 -2.09 -11.57 5.74
CA ALA A 113 -0.72 -12.07 5.84
C ALA A 113 -0.06 -12.41 4.49
N ASN A 114 -0.79 -13.06 3.59
CA ASN A 114 -0.27 -13.40 2.26
C ASN A 114 0.02 -12.15 1.42
N MET A 115 -0.87 -11.16 1.46
CA MET A 115 -0.68 -9.91 0.72
C MET A 115 0.51 -9.13 1.29
N ALA A 116 0.55 -8.97 2.62
CA ALA A 116 1.64 -8.27 3.30
C ALA A 116 3.00 -8.95 3.06
N GLY A 117 3.07 -10.28 3.08
CA GLY A 117 4.30 -11.02 2.75
C GLY A 117 4.81 -10.70 1.34
N LYS A 118 3.92 -10.66 0.34
CA LYS A 118 4.31 -10.27 -1.03
C LYS A 118 4.82 -8.83 -1.12
N PHE A 119 4.18 -7.89 -0.45
CA PHE A 119 4.68 -6.51 -0.42
C PHE A 119 6.01 -6.37 0.31
N HIS A 120 6.24 -7.18 1.33
CA HIS A 120 7.51 -7.22 2.02
C HIS A 120 8.63 -7.80 1.13
N ASP A 121 8.32 -8.82 0.33
CA ASP A 121 9.24 -9.34 -0.71
C ASP A 121 9.53 -8.28 -1.78
N GLU A 122 8.49 -7.59 -2.28
CA GLU A 122 8.64 -6.46 -3.20
C GLU A 122 9.48 -5.32 -2.58
N GLN A 123 9.30 -5.04 -1.28
CA GLN A 123 10.06 -4.01 -0.57
C GLN A 123 11.54 -4.36 -0.49
N PHE A 124 11.86 -5.61 -0.17
CA PHE A 124 13.24 -6.09 -0.19
C PHE A 124 13.88 -6.00 -1.57
N GLN A 125 13.16 -6.42 -2.63
CA GLN A 125 13.67 -6.30 -3.99
C GLN A 125 13.92 -4.84 -4.38
N HIS A 126 12.99 -3.94 -4.03
CA HIS A 126 13.17 -2.51 -4.27
C HIS A 126 14.44 -1.95 -3.62
N TRP A 127 14.75 -2.35 -2.38
CA TRP A 127 15.98 -1.95 -1.70
C TRP A 127 17.25 -2.53 -2.35
N LEU A 128 17.19 -3.76 -2.85
CA LEU A 128 18.32 -4.36 -3.59
C LEU A 128 18.58 -3.62 -4.90
N ASP A 129 17.52 -3.34 -5.67
CA ASP A 129 17.61 -2.63 -6.96
C ASP A 129 18.13 -1.20 -6.80
N THR A 130 17.76 -0.53 -5.71
CA THR A 130 18.17 0.86 -5.42
C THR A 130 19.46 0.95 -4.61
N GLN A 131 20.09 -0.18 -4.28
CA GLN A 131 21.31 -0.27 -3.47
C GLN A 131 21.17 0.47 -2.13
N THR A 132 20.00 0.37 -1.50
CA THR A 132 19.73 1.01 -0.20
C THR A 132 20.74 0.53 0.83
N HIS A 133 21.30 1.48 1.59
CA HIS A 133 22.31 1.16 2.59
C HIS A 133 21.76 0.18 3.65
N PRO A 134 22.50 -0.89 4.00
CA PRO A 134 22.02 -1.91 4.95
C PRO A 134 21.52 -1.36 6.28
N GLY A 135 22.14 -0.28 6.78
CA GLY A 135 21.70 0.40 8.00
C GLY A 135 20.24 0.90 7.97
N GLU A 136 19.76 1.36 6.82
CA GLU A 136 18.37 1.79 6.65
C GLU A 136 17.42 0.59 6.52
N VAL A 137 17.85 -0.47 5.84
CA VAL A 137 17.10 -1.74 5.70
C VAL A 137 16.85 -2.40 7.06
N PHE A 138 17.85 -2.40 7.95
CA PHE A 138 17.74 -3.06 9.25
C PHE A 138 17.09 -2.19 10.34
N ARG A 139 16.95 -0.87 10.14
CA ARG A 139 16.39 0.07 11.14
C ARG A 139 15.01 -0.36 11.67
N PRO A 140 14.04 -0.79 10.84
CA PRO A 140 12.73 -1.21 11.33
C PRO A 140 12.79 -2.39 12.29
N TRP A 141 13.69 -3.35 12.06
CA TRP A 141 13.85 -4.58 12.84
C TRP A 141 14.37 -4.34 14.25
N TYR A 142 15.16 -3.28 14.47
CA TYR A 142 15.62 -2.89 15.80
C TYR A 142 14.49 -2.33 16.68
N LEU A 143 13.44 -1.78 16.08
CA LEU A 143 12.33 -1.13 16.80
C LEU A 143 11.17 -2.10 17.10
N THR A 144 11.04 -3.18 16.33
CA THR A 144 9.99 -4.18 16.53
C THR A 144 10.43 -5.35 17.40
N ARG A 145 11.73 -5.50 17.64
CA ARG A 145 12.24 -6.49 18.60
C ARG A 145 11.85 -6.09 20.03
N PRO A 146 11.18 -6.95 20.80
CA PRO A 146 11.17 -6.80 22.24
C PRO A 146 12.63 -6.75 22.70
N VAL A 147 13.00 -5.81 23.56
CA VAL A 147 14.30 -5.81 24.22
C VAL A 147 14.34 -7.02 25.16
N THR A 148 14.56 -8.21 24.61
CA THR A 148 14.95 -9.36 25.41
C THR A 148 16.40 -9.13 25.78
N ASN A 149 16.58 -8.71 27.02
CA ASN A 149 17.87 -8.51 27.66
C ASN A 149 18.75 -9.74 27.38
N CYS A 150 19.75 -9.59 26.51
CA CYS A 150 20.62 -10.66 26.03
C CYS A 150 21.64 -11.12 27.09
N SER A 151 21.32 -10.97 28.38
CA SER A 151 22.16 -11.32 29.52
C SER A 151 21.87 -12.71 30.10
N LYS A 152 20.92 -13.48 29.54
CA LYS A 152 20.59 -14.84 30.04
C LYS A 152 21.14 -16.01 29.24
N ILE A 153 21.96 -15.80 28.20
CA ILE A 153 22.68 -16.88 27.53
C ILE A 153 24.12 -16.96 28.07
N ARG A 154 24.27 -17.24 29.36
CA ARG A 154 25.50 -17.78 29.95
C ARG A 154 25.12 -18.95 30.83
N GLY A 155 25.02 -20.13 30.23
CA GLY A 155 24.67 -21.32 30.99
C GLY A 155 24.62 -22.62 30.20
N LEU A 156 25.39 -22.77 29.11
CA LEU A 156 25.60 -24.07 28.46
C LEU A 156 27.02 -24.15 27.90
N GLN A 157 28.01 -24.12 28.79
CA GLN A 157 29.28 -24.83 28.61
C GLN A 157 29.79 -25.24 29.99
N ARG A 158 29.58 -26.51 30.33
CA ARG A 158 30.51 -27.45 31.00
C ARG A 158 29.70 -28.57 31.68
N GLY A 159 29.92 -29.77 31.18
CA GLY A 159 29.41 -31.06 31.62
C GLY A 159 29.93 -32.08 30.64
#